data_AF-A0A2V3IKK2-F1
#
_entry.id   AF-A0A2V3IKK2-F1
#
_cell.length_a   1.000
_cell.length_b   1.000
_cell.length_c   1.000
_cell.angle_alpha   90.00
_cell.angle_beta   90.00
_cell.angle_gamma   90.00
#
_symmetry.space_group_name_H-M   'P 1'
#
loop_
_entity.id
_entity.type
_entity.pdbx_description
1 polymer ?
#
loop_
_entity_poly.entity_id
_entity_poly.type
_entity_poly.pdbx_seq_one_letter_code
_entity_poly.pdbx_strand_id
1 'polypeptide(L)'
;MPPHGHVIACKVTAENPDERFQPTSGGIQELTFRNTPNVWGFSIVGTSGGVHEFADSQFGHLFAWGETRVSSRRSLVLALKELSIRGDIRTTMEYLIQRLEMSAFRENQITTAWLDSLIAEKVAAESPPTDLAVTIEAVCRAHVHFTDRAELSQSASSMDSYHHWANL
;
A
#
# COMPACT_ATOMS: atom_id res chain seq x y z
N MET A 1 -25.37 -20.06 -22.75
CA MET A 1 -24.42 -19.04 -23.23
C MET A 1 -23.07 -19.34 -22.60
N PRO A 2 -21.95 -19.37 -23.35
CA PRO A 2 -20.63 -19.56 -22.77
C PRO A 2 -20.22 -18.36 -21.90
N PRO A 3 -19.34 -18.55 -20.89
CA PRO A 3 -18.79 -17.44 -20.11
C PRO A 3 -18.12 -16.40 -21.00
N HIS A 4 -18.36 -15.11 -20.73
CA HIS A 4 -17.77 -14.01 -21.50
C HIS A 4 -16.50 -13.48 -20.83
N GLY A 5 -15.36 -14.05 -21.22
CA GLY A 5 -14.05 -13.69 -20.69
C GLY A 5 -13.76 -14.27 -19.29
N HIS A 6 -12.86 -13.62 -18.58
CA HIS A 6 -12.37 -14.05 -17.27
C HIS A 6 -12.23 -12.86 -16.32
N VAL A 7 -12.61 -13.04 -15.06
CA VAL A 7 -12.45 -12.04 -14.00
C VAL A 7 -11.52 -12.59 -12.93
N ILE A 8 -10.53 -11.80 -12.53
CA ILE A 8 -9.77 -12.04 -11.29
C ILE A 8 -10.13 -10.91 -10.34
N ALA A 9 -10.47 -11.27 -9.12
CA ALA A 9 -10.79 -10.33 -8.06
C ALA A 9 -9.78 -10.47 -6.93
N CYS A 10 -9.45 -9.36 -6.28
CA CYS A 10 -8.64 -9.36 -5.07
C CYS A 10 -9.30 -8.52 -3.98
N LYS A 11 -9.23 -9.03 -2.75
CA LYS A 11 -9.64 -8.31 -1.55
C LYS A 11 -8.57 -7.27 -1.22
N VAL A 12 -9.02 -6.07 -0.86
CA VAL A 12 -8.16 -5.02 -0.32
C VAL A 12 -8.28 -5.07 1.20
N THR A 13 -7.24 -5.55 1.87
CA THR A 13 -7.21 -5.77 3.32
C THR A 13 -6.19 -4.87 4.01
N ALA A 14 -6.54 -4.43 5.22
CA ALA A 14 -5.69 -3.70 6.14
C ALA A 14 -4.83 -4.67 6.98
N GLU A 15 -4.04 -5.52 6.34
CA GLU A 15 -3.21 -6.53 7.01
C GLU A 15 -1.73 -6.32 6.68
N ASN A 16 -0.86 -6.73 7.61
CA ASN A 16 0.60 -6.64 7.44
C ASN A 16 1.20 -8.01 7.05
N PRO A 17 1.59 -8.24 5.78
CA PRO A 17 2.21 -9.50 5.35
C PRO A 17 3.50 -9.83 6.11
N ASP A 18 4.26 -8.81 6.52
CA ASP A 18 5.54 -9.00 7.24
C ASP A 18 5.32 -9.50 8.68
N GLU A 19 4.14 -9.25 9.24
CA GLU A 19 3.72 -9.65 10.58
C GLU A 19 2.65 -10.75 10.53
N ARG A 20 2.84 -11.74 9.65
CA ARG A 20 1.95 -12.90 9.49
C ARG A 20 0.49 -12.51 9.22
N PHE A 21 0.28 -11.48 8.41
CA PHE A 21 -1.04 -10.96 8.05
C PHE A 21 -1.85 -10.46 9.26
N GLN A 22 -1.17 -9.94 10.29
CA GLN A 22 -1.87 -9.31 11.40
C GLN A 22 -2.72 -8.13 10.89
N PRO A 23 -4.02 -8.06 11.26
CA PRO A 23 -4.86 -6.92 10.95
C PRO A 23 -4.31 -5.63 11.59
N THR A 24 -4.43 -4.54 10.86
CA THR A 24 -4.02 -3.19 11.26
C THR A 24 -5.22 -2.26 11.19
N SER A 25 -5.24 -1.27 12.08
CA SER A 25 -6.30 -0.28 12.21
C SER A 25 -5.69 1.11 12.22
N GLY A 26 -6.46 2.12 11.79
CA GLY A 26 -6.01 3.51 11.80
C GLY A 26 -6.55 4.34 10.66
N GLY A 27 -6.05 5.57 10.53
CA GLY A 27 -6.51 6.54 9.55
C GLY A 27 -5.98 6.25 8.15
N ILE A 28 -6.78 6.57 7.14
CA ILE A 28 -6.39 6.57 5.73
C ILE A 28 -6.25 8.02 5.28
N GLN A 29 -5.06 8.38 4.83
CA GLN A 29 -4.71 9.71 4.34
C GLN A 29 -4.95 9.83 2.83
N GLU A 30 -4.67 8.75 2.09
CA GLU A 30 -4.84 8.71 0.63
C GLU A 30 -5.42 7.36 0.22
N LEU A 31 -6.44 7.39 -0.64
CA LEU A 31 -7.01 6.21 -1.27
C LEU A 31 -7.42 6.54 -2.71
N THR A 32 -6.64 6.05 -3.67
CA THR A 32 -6.89 6.32 -5.08
C THR A 32 -6.93 5.02 -5.88
N PHE A 33 -8.14 4.64 -6.33
CA PHE A 33 -8.32 3.60 -7.34
C PHE A 33 -8.23 4.21 -8.74
N ARG A 34 -7.32 3.73 -9.57
CA ARG A 34 -7.28 4.09 -10.99
C ARG A 34 -8.10 3.08 -11.80
N ASN A 35 -9.37 3.39 -11.98
CA ASN A 35 -10.25 2.56 -12.79
C ASN A 35 -9.87 2.63 -14.28
N THR A 36 -10.04 1.51 -14.97
CA THR A 36 -9.90 1.39 -16.42
C THR A 36 -11.12 0.66 -16.98
N PRO A 37 -11.37 0.62 -18.30
CA PRO A 37 -12.50 -0.14 -18.85
C PRO A 37 -12.52 -1.62 -18.42
N ASN A 38 -11.35 -2.18 -18.10
CA ASN A 38 -11.19 -3.58 -17.70
C ASN A 38 -10.94 -3.77 -16.21
N VAL A 39 -10.83 -2.69 -15.43
CA VAL A 39 -10.54 -2.77 -13.99
C VAL A 39 -11.39 -1.77 -13.22
N TRP A 40 -12.12 -2.28 -12.24
CA TRP A 40 -12.92 -1.47 -11.33
C TRP A 40 -12.76 -1.95 -9.91
N GLY A 41 -12.82 -1.03 -8.97
CA GLY A 41 -12.82 -1.34 -7.55
C GLY A 41 -13.75 -0.43 -6.77
N PHE A 42 -14.08 -0.86 -5.58
CA PHE A 42 -14.77 -0.04 -4.60
C PHE A 42 -14.14 -0.23 -3.22
N SER A 43 -14.34 0.78 -2.38
CA SER A 43 -13.93 0.78 -0.98
C SER A 43 -15.09 1.23 -0.12
N ILE A 44 -15.20 0.65 1.08
CA ILE A 44 -16.19 1.06 2.09
C ILE A 44 -15.69 2.24 2.93
N VAL A 45 -14.40 2.57 2.81
CA VAL A 45 -13.75 3.74 3.43
C VAL A 45 -13.32 4.73 2.35
N GLY A 46 -13.44 6.03 2.64
CA GLY A 46 -13.01 7.11 1.76
C GLY A 46 -11.68 7.74 2.18
N THR A 47 -11.20 8.73 1.42
CA THR A 47 -10.08 9.59 1.80
C THR A 47 -10.40 10.31 3.11
N SER A 48 -9.45 10.34 4.05
CA SER A 48 -9.63 10.85 5.41
C SER A 48 -10.56 10.01 6.31
N GLY A 49 -10.93 8.80 5.86
CA GLY A 49 -11.58 7.79 6.70
C GLY A 49 -10.57 6.96 7.50
N GLY A 50 -10.99 5.78 7.97
CA GLY A 50 -10.10 4.86 8.66
C GLY A 50 -10.70 3.47 8.83
N VAL A 51 -9.85 2.49 9.09
CA VAL A 51 -10.25 1.13 9.43
C VAL A 51 -10.26 1.01 10.95
N HIS A 52 -11.43 0.73 11.53
CA HIS A 52 -11.58 0.56 12.97
C HIS A 52 -11.19 -0.86 13.40
N GLU A 53 -10.68 -1.03 14.61
CA GLU A 53 -10.33 -2.34 15.20
C GLU A 53 -11.49 -3.33 15.33
N PHE A 54 -12.73 -2.87 15.21
CA PHE A 54 -13.93 -3.71 15.27
C PHE A 54 -14.52 -3.96 13.87
N ALA A 55 -13.91 -3.38 12.83
CA ALA A 55 -14.27 -3.64 11.45
C ALA A 55 -13.50 -4.85 10.91
N ASP A 56 -14.01 -5.45 9.85
CA ASP A 56 -13.25 -6.42 9.05
C ASP A 56 -11.99 -5.73 8.48
N SER A 57 -10.87 -6.47 8.40
CA SER A 57 -9.65 -5.96 7.76
C SER A 57 -9.90 -5.66 6.29
N GLN A 58 -10.86 -6.35 5.64
CA GLN A 58 -11.25 -6.08 4.27
C GLN A 58 -12.09 -4.80 4.16
N PHE A 59 -11.49 -3.75 3.60
CA PHE A 59 -12.16 -2.47 3.36
C PHE A 59 -12.42 -2.18 1.88
N GLY A 60 -11.94 -3.03 0.97
CA GLY A 60 -12.18 -2.84 -0.46
C GLY A 60 -12.12 -4.12 -1.28
N HIS A 61 -12.49 -3.97 -2.55
CA HIS A 61 -12.47 -5.05 -3.52
C HIS A 61 -12.11 -4.49 -4.89
N LEU A 62 -11.17 -5.14 -5.58
CA LEU A 62 -10.74 -4.79 -6.92
C LEU A 62 -10.98 -5.96 -7.85
N PHE A 63 -11.48 -5.67 -9.05
CA PHE A 63 -11.85 -6.64 -10.06
C PHE A 63 -11.18 -6.27 -11.37
N ALA A 64 -10.59 -7.25 -12.04
CA ALA A 64 -10.04 -7.10 -13.38
C ALA A 64 -10.69 -8.13 -14.32
N TRP A 65 -11.26 -7.64 -15.41
CA TRP A 65 -11.78 -8.45 -16.50
C TRP A 65 -10.79 -8.51 -17.67
N GLY A 66 -10.84 -9.58 -18.44
CA GLY A 66 -10.18 -9.69 -19.73
C GLY A 66 -10.69 -10.87 -20.53
N GLU A 67 -10.42 -10.89 -21.84
CA GLU A 67 -10.81 -12.01 -22.71
C GLU A 67 -10.24 -13.37 -22.26
N THR A 68 -9.11 -13.36 -21.54
CA THR A 68 -8.44 -14.55 -21.01
C THR A 68 -8.01 -14.33 -19.56
N ARG A 69 -7.72 -15.42 -18.84
CA ARG A 69 -7.12 -15.35 -17.50
C ARG A 69 -5.79 -14.58 -17.48
N VAL A 70 -5.02 -14.66 -18.57
CA VAL A 70 -3.73 -13.97 -18.67
C VAL A 70 -3.93 -12.46 -18.81
N SER A 71 -4.91 -12.02 -19.61
CA SER A 71 -5.19 -10.59 -19.78
C SER A 71 -5.78 -9.99 -18.52
N SER A 72 -6.76 -10.63 -17.87
CA SER A 72 -7.31 -10.15 -16.60
C SER A 72 -6.26 -10.06 -15.49
N ARG A 73 -5.35 -11.05 -15.38
CA ARG A 73 -4.22 -11.02 -14.43
C ARG A 73 -3.29 -9.84 -14.69
N ARG A 74 -2.93 -9.58 -15.95
CA ARG A 74 -2.05 -8.45 -16.31
C ARG A 74 -2.70 -7.12 -15.96
N SER A 75 -3.99 -6.95 -16.28
CA SER A 75 -4.76 -5.76 -15.92
C SER A 75 -4.83 -5.57 -14.40
N LEU A 76 -5.03 -6.66 -13.64
CA LEU A 76 -5.03 -6.59 -12.18
C LEU A 76 -3.68 -6.15 -11.61
N VAL A 77 -2.59 -6.73 -12.10
CA VAL A 77 -1.23 -6.37 -11.65
C VAL A 77 -0.92 -4.89 -11.92
N LEU A 78 -1.30 -4.37 -13.09
CA LEU A 78 -1.11 -2.96 -13.42
C LEU A 78 -1.93 -2.06 -12.49
N ALA A 79 -3.20 -2.39 -12.27
CA ALA A 79 -4.07 -1.62 -11.39
C ALA A 79 -3.60 -1.64 -9.93
N LEU A 80 -3.08 -2.78 -9.45
CA LEU A 80 -2.48 -2.86 -8.10
C LEU A 80 -1.19 -2.04 -7.99
N LYS A 81 -0.37 -1.96 -9.05
CA LYS A 81 0.84 -1.11 -9.08
C LYS A 81 0.51 0.39 -9.11
N GLU A 82 -0.68 0.76 -9.60
CA GLU A 82 -1.16 2.14 -9.66
C GLU A 82 -2.04 2.55 -8.46
N LEU A 83 -2.45 1.57 -7.65
CA LEU A 83 -3.26 1.77 -6.44
C LEU A 83 -2.42 2.48 -5.38
N SER A 84 -2.87 3.66 -4.97
CA SER A 84 -2.23 4.42 -3.89
C SER A 84 -3.10 4.35 -2.64
N ILE A 85 -2.57 3.71 -1.60
CA ILE A 85 -3.18 3.65 -0.26
C ILE A 85 -2.12 4.09 0.73
N ARG A 86 -2.36 5.21 1.42
CA ARG A 86 -1.44 5.75 2.44
C ARG A 86 -2.20 6.04 3.72
N GLY A 87 -1.55 5.84 4.85
CA GLY A 87 -2.12 6.05 6.17
C GLY A 87 -1.40 5.21 7.22
N ASP A 88 -2.07 5.02 8.35
CA ASP A 88 -1.54 4.27 9.50
C ASP A 88 -1.65 2.74 9.28
N ILE A 89 -2.46 2.32 8.31
CA ILE A 89 -2.69 0.91 7.99
C ILE A 89 -1.62 0.34 7.08
N ARG A 90 -1.38 -0.97 7.21
CA ARG A 90 -0.65 -1.76 6.20
C ARG A 90 -1.63 -2.45 5.27
N THR A 91 -1.19 -2.78 4.05
CA THR A 91 -2.05 -3.48 3.08
C THR A 91 -1.32 -4.63 2.42
N THR A 92 -2.09 -5.57 1.86
CA THR A 92 -1.58 -6.77 1.20
C THR A 92 -1.20 -6.56 -0.28
N MET A 93 -1.24 -5.32 -0.79
CA MET A 93 -1.23 -5.05 -2.24
C MET A 93 0.11 -5.45 -2.89
N GLU A 94 1.23 -5.08 -2.28
CA GLU A 94 2.58 -5.43 -2.75
C GLU A 94 2.80 -6.95 -2.75
N TYR A 95 2.32 -7.62 -1.69
CA TYR A 95 2.36 -9.08 -1.59
C TYR A 95 1.54 -9.74 -2.72
N LEU A 96 0.32 -9.26 -2.98
CA LEU A 96 -0.54 -9.75 -4.04
C LEU A 96 0.08 -9.58 -5.44
N ILE A 97 0.69 -8.43 -5.72
CA ILE A 97 1.38 -8.17 -7.00
C ILE A 97 2.39 -9.29 -7.27
N GLN A 98 3.23 -9.62 -6.30
CA GLN A 98 4.24 -10.66 -6.47
C GLN A 98 3.62 -12.04 -6.66
N ARG A 99 2.62 -12.41 -5.86
CA ARG A 99 1.94 -13.71 -6.01
C ARG A 99 1.29 -13.85 -7.39
N LEU A 100 0.71 -12.78 -7.94
CA LEU A 100 0.15 -12.75 -9.29
C LEU A 100 1.22 -12.87 -10.39
N GLU A 101 2.49 -12.55 -10.10
CA GLU A 101 3.61 -12.64 -11.05
C GLU A 101 4.37 -14.00 -11.00
N MET A 102 4.15 -14.82 -9.97
CA MET A 102 4.74 -16.17 -9.85
C MET A 102 4.30 -17.12 -10.96
N SER A 103 5.21 -18.00 -11.41
CA SER A 103 4.94 -19.00 -12.45
C SER A 103 3.76 -19.92 -12.08
N ALA A 104 3.72 -20.42 -10.84
CA ALA A 104 2.64 -21.28 -10.34
C ALA A 104 1.26 -20.63 -10.54
N PHE A 105 1.11 -19.35 -10.17
CA PHE A 105 -0.14 -18.62 -10.40
C PHE A 105 -0.39 -18.40 -11.88
N ARG A 106 0.62 -18.01 -12.68
CA ARG A 106 0.46 -17.76 -14.12
C ARG A 106 0.00 -19.00 -14.89
N GLU A 107 0.57 -20.15 -14.57
CA GLU A 107 0.32 -21.44 -15.20
C GLU A 107 -0.88 -22.19 -14.61
N ASN A 108 -1.56 -21.58 -13.62
CA ASN A 108 -2.72 -22.15 -12.95
C ASN A 108 -2.41 -23.48 -12.24
N GLN A 109 -1.20 -23.61 -11.71
CA GLN A 109 -0.71 -24.75 -10.94
C GLN A 109 -0.71 -24.39 -9.44
N ILE A 110 -1.89 -24.12 -8.90
CA ILE A 110 -2.08 -23.71 -7.50
C ILE A 110 -3.00 -24.68 -6.77
N THR A 111 -2.71 -24.91 -5.49
CA THR A 111 -3.56 -25.67 -4.56
C THR A 111 -4.02 -24.75 -3.43
N THR A 112 -4.97 -25.22 -2.61
CA THR A 112 -5.39 -24.48 -1.42
C THR A 112 -4.26 -24.30 -0.40
N ALA A 113 -3.31 -25.23 -0.33
CA ALA A 113 -2.13 -25.17 0.55
C ALA A 113 -0.94 -24.39 -0.04
N TRP A 114 -1.04 -23.92 -1.30
CA TRP A 114 0.06 -23.26 -1.99
C TRP A 114 0.52 -21.99 -1.26
N LEU A 115 -0.43 -21.14 -0.85
CA LEU A 115 -0.13 -19.89 -0.16
C LEU A 115 0.50 -20.15 1.21
N ASP A 116 -0.03 -21.11 1.98
CA ASP A 116 0.50 -21.48 3.30
C ASP A 116 1.94 -21.99 3.21
N SER A 117 2.25 -22.73 2.14
CA SER A 117 3.61 -23.23 1.88
C SER A 117 4.59 -22.08 1.65
N LEU A 118 4.20 -21.07 0.86
CA LEU A 118 5.01 -19.86 0.63
C LEU A 118 5.23 -19.04 1.90
N ILE A 119 4.22 -18.95 2.76
CA ILE A 119 4.31 -18.26 4.05
C ILE A 119 5.28 -18.99 4.98
N ALA A 120 5.21 -20.33 5.03
CA ALA A 120 6.13 -21.15 5.82
C ALA A 120 7.58 -21.02 5.35
N GLU A 121 7.79 -20.90 4.03
CA GLU A 121 9.10 -20.65 3.41
C GLU A 121 9.61 -19.21 3.61
N LYS A 122 8.82 -18.33 4.25
CA LYS A 122 9.12 -16.91 4.47
C LYS A 122 9.47 -16.16 3.18
N VAL A 123 8.73 -16.44 2.11
CA VAL A 123 8.87 -15.72 0.84
C VAL A 123 8.29 -14.31 1.00
N ALA A 124 9.11 -13.42 1.54
CA ALA A 124 8.82 -12.01 1.81
C ALA A 124 8.58 -11.23 0.51
N ALA A 125 8.04 -10.02 0.66
CA ALA A 125 7.95 -9.08 -0.43
C ALA A 125 9.35 -8.64 -0.89
N GLU A 126 9.56 -8.49 -2.21
CA GLU A 126 10.77 -7.86 -2.73
C GLU A 126 10.94 -6.45 -2.11
N SER A 127 12.08 -6.25 -1.46
CA SER A 127 12.50 -4.96 -0.92
C SER A 127 13.31 -4.19 -1.98
N PRO A 128 13.32 -2.85 -1.95
CA PRO A 128 14.18 -2.06 -2.82
C PRO A 128 15.67 -2.40 -2.59
N PRO A 129 16.53 -2.16 -3.59
CA PRO A 129 17.98 -2.34 -3.44
C PRO A 129 18.52 -1.63 -2.19
N THR A 130 19.37 -2.31 -1.42
CA THR A 130 19.83 -1.82 -0.10
C THR A 130 20.58 -0.50 -0.20
N ASP A 131 21.40 -0.32 -1.23
CA ASP A 131 22.14 0.92 -1.51
C ASP A 131 21.18 2.09 -1.78
N LEU A 132 20.14 1.86 -2.57
CA LEU A 132 19.11 2.87 -2.83
C LEU A 132 18.32 3.20 -1.56
N ALA A 133 17.91 2.18 -0.79
CA ALA A 133 17.17 2.35 0.45
C ALA A 133 17.96 3.17 1.49
N VAL A 134 19.23 2.81 1.72
CA VAL A 134 20.12 3.52 2.66
C VAL A 134 20.38 4.96 2.20
N THR A 135 20.59 5.17 0.90
CA THR A 135 20.83 6.52 0.36
C THR A 135 19.60 7.41 0.53
N ILE A 136 18.41 6.92 0.18
CA ILE A 136 17.15 7.66 0.36
C ILE A 136 16.90 7.95 1.84
N GLU A 137 17.08 6.95 2.71
CA GLU A 137 16.91 7.12 4.15
C GLU A 137 17.83 8.21 4.71
N ALA A 138 19.12 8.19 4.36
CA ALA A 138 20.09 9.18 4.80
C ALA A 138 19.69 10.59 4.36
N VAL A 139 19.25 10.76 3.11
CA VAL A 139 18.78 12.04 2.57
C VAL A 139 17.50 12.50 3.29
N CYS A 140 16.52 11.63 3.49
CA CYS A 140 15.27 11.95 4.19
C CYS A 140 15.53 12.36 5.64
N ARG A 141 16.36 11.61 6.38
CA ARG A 141 16.73 11.95 7.77
C ARG A 141 17.51 13.26 7.85
N ALA A 142 18.44 13.50 6.92
CA ALA A 142 19.19 14.76 6.86
C ALA A 142 18.27 15.96 6.56
N HIS A 143 17.29 15.78 5.66
CA HIS A 143 16.30 16.80 5.35
C HIS A 143 15.44 17.15 6.57
N VAL A 144 14.87 16.16 7.24
CA VAL A 144 14.06 16.36 8.47
C VAL A 144 14.89 17.07 9.55
N HIS A 145 16.11 16.61 9.81
CA HIS A 145 16.98 17.26 10.79
C HIS A 145 17.33 18.71 10.42
N PHE A 146 17.49 19.01 9.13
CA PHE A 146 17.73 20.37 8.67
C PHE A 146 16.50 21.27 8.83
N THR A 147 15.30 20.77 8.45
CA THR A 147 14.05 21.53 8.58
C THR A 147 13.71 21.82 10.04
N ASP A 148 13.86 20.84 10.93
CA ASP A 148 13.60 21.00 12.37
C ASP A 148 14.49 22.10 12.98
N ARG A 149 15.78 22.14 12.59
CA ARG A 149 16.71 23.18 13.06
C ARG A 149 16.38 24.55 12.51
N ALA A 150 15.92 24.64 11.26
CA ALA A 150 15.52 25.90 10.66
C ALA A 150 14.30 26.50 11.39
N GLU A 151 13.32 25.68 11.75
CA GLU A 151 12.13 26.09 12.52
C GLU A 151 12.49 26.54 13.96
N LEU A 152 13.39 25.81 14.62
CA LEU A 152 13.91 26.20 15.94
C LEU A 152 14.67 27.53 15.89
N SER A 153 15.45 27.77 14.83
CA SER A 153 16.15 29.04 14.65
C SER A 153 15.21 30.21 14.40
N GLN A 154 14.12 30.00 13.63
CA GLN A 154 13.12 31.05 13.37
C GLN A 154 12.31 31.38 14.62
N SER A 155 11.87 30.38 15.38
CA SER A 155 11.14 30.58 16.63
C SER A 155 11.98 31.27 17.71
N ALA A 156 13.27 30.96 17.81
CA ALA A 156 14.18 31.68 18.70
C ALA A 156 14.32 33.16 18.31
N SER A 157 14.46 33.46 17.02
CA SER A 157 14.56 34.85 16.52
C SER A 157 13.28 35.68 16.72
N SER A 158 12.10 35.04 16.65
CA SER A 158 10.83 35.73 16.89
C SER A 158 10.64 36.04 18.37
N MET A 159 11.04 35.12 19.26
CA MET A 159 10.94 35.30 20.71
C MET A 159 11.87 36.40 21.22
N ASP A 160 13.10 36.49 20.70
CA ASP A 160 14.02 37.61 20.98
C ASP A 160 13.46 38.95 20.52
N SER A 161 12.77 38.96 19.36
CA SER A 161 12.10 40.16 18.86
C SER A 161 10.97 40.61 19.80
N TYR A 162 10.13 39.69 20.28
CA TYR A 162 9.08 40.01 21.27
C TYR A 162 9.65 40.57 22.58
N HIS A 163 10.73 39.98 23.11
CA HIS A 163 11.39 40.47 24.32
C HIS A 163 12.01 41.86 24.14
N HIS A 164 12.42 42.23 22.93
CA HIS A 164 12.93 43.57 22.61
C HIS A 164 11.83 44.64 22.65
N TRP A 165 10.62 44.36 22.15
CA TRP A 165 9.49 45.29 22.18
C TRP A 165 8.79 45.41 23.54
N ALA A 166 8.85 44.38 24.39
CA ALA A 166 8.21 44.37 25.71
C ALA A 166 8.96 45.19 26.78
N ASN A 167 10.18 45.66 26.49
CA ASN A 167 11.03 46.43 27.38
C ASN A 167 11.17 47.92 26.97
N LEU A 168 10.34 48.39 26.03
CA LEU A 168 10.18 49.80 25.63
C LEU A 168 8.86 50.33 26.16
#